data_AF-A0A4V4U879-F1
#
_entry.id   AF-A0A4V4U879-F1
#
_cell.length_a   1.000
_cell.length_b   1.000
_cell.length_c   1.000
_cell.angle_alpha   90.00
_cell.angle_beta   90.00
_cell.angle_gamma   90.00
#
_symmetry.space_group_name_H-M   'P 1'
#
loop_
_entity.id
_entity.type
_entity.pdbx_description
1 polymer ?
#
loop_
_entity_poly.entity_id
_entity_poly.type
_entity_poly.pdbx_seq_one_letter_code
_entity_poly.pdbx_strand_id
1 'polypeptide(L)'
;MSRGAKRFPTHHGYGDVRVSRYFALYMAQAGWLGLGLYLYFGAFWPSTCTPENVLEVYGCSMMLPESGGWREASLLTWLWATPILILLEISRRFSKGDD
;
A
#
# COMPACT_ATOMS: atom_id res chain seq x y z
N MET A 1 -23.43 41.52 22.53
CA MET A 1 -22.79 41.30 21.22
C MET A 1 -21.94 40.04 21.29
N SER A 2 -22.36 38.98 20.58
CA SER A 2 -21.70 37.67 20.57
C SER A 2 -20.36 37.73 19.82
N ARG A 3 -19.28 37.23 20.43
CA ARG A 3 -17.98 37.05 19.77
C ARG A 3 -18.12 35.89 18.78
N GLY A 4 -18.43 36.22 17.52
CA GLY A 4 -18.40 35.26 16.42
C GLY A 4 -17.03 34.59 16.37
N ALA A 5 -16.99 33.28 16.60
CA ALA A 5 -15.80 32.47 16.42
C ALA A 5 -15.26 32.71 15.01
N LYS A 6 -13.99 33.14 14.92
CA LYS A 6 -13.27 33.26 13.64
C LYS A 6 -13.15 31.87 13.04
N ARG A 7 -14.14 31.48 12.25
CA ARG A 7 -14.10 30.30 11.40
C ARG A 7 -13.19 30.67 10.23
N PHE A 8 -11.91 30.35 10.33
CA PHE A 8 -10.99 30.47 9.20
C PHE A 8 -11.39 29.40 8.18
N PRO A 9 -11.99 29.76 7.04
CA PRO A 9 -12.20 28.81 5.96
C PRO A 9 -10.83 28.60 5.29
N THR A 10 -10.40 27.34 5.22
CA THR A 10 -9.51 26.85 4.15
C THR A 10 -8.42 27.81 3.66
N HIS A 11 -7.44 28.12 4.52
CA HIS A 11 -6.14 28.59 4.02
C HIS A 11 -5.43 27.40 3.35
N HIS A 12 -5.79 27.10 2.10
CA HIS A 12 -4.92 26.35 1.20
C HIS A 12 -3.78 27.27 0.78
N GLY A 13 -2.84 27.50 1.69
CA GLY A 13 -1.56 28.09 1.35
C GLY A 13 -0.82 27.12 0.45
N TYR A 14 -0.59 27.51 -0.80
CA TYR A 14 0.39 26.88 -1.69
C TYR A 14 1.80 27.17 -1.17
N GLY A 15 2.14 26.57 -0.03
CA GLY A 15 3.52 26.51 0.44
C GLY A 15 4.14 25.25 -0.12
N ASP A 16 5.30 25.37 -0.78
CA ASP A 16 6.08 24.24 -1.28
C ASP A 16 6.35 23.26 -0.12
N VAL A 17 5.63 22.13 -0.13
CA VAL A 17 5.65 21.19 1.00
C VAL A 17 6.90 20.36 0.85
N ARG A 18 7.98 20.77 1.52
CA ARG A 18 9.25 20.02 1.52
C ARG A 18 8.99 18.54 1.81
N VAL A 19 9.59 17.68 0.99
CA VAL A 19 9.51 16.20 1.03
C VAL A 19 9.73 15.65 2.45
N SER A 20 10.50 16.35 3.28
CA SER A 20 10.74 16.05 4.69
C SER A 20 9.46 15.89 5.53
N ARG A 21 8.36 16.57 5.18
CA ARG A 21 7.09 16.48 5.92
C ARG A 21 6.36 15.15 5.69
N TYR A 22 6.63 14.48 4.57
CA TYR A 22 6.10 13.17 4.22
C TYR A 22 7.09 12.04 4.48
N PHE A 23 8.22 12.32 5.14
CA PHE A 23 9.29 11.36 5.38
C PHE A 23 8.79 10.05 6.00
N ALA A 24 7.99 10.13 7.07
CA ALA A 24 7.43 8.95 7.72
C ALA A 24 6.52 8.14 6.77
N LEU A 25 5.80 8.82 5.89
CA LEU A 25 4.91 8.22 4.90
C LEU A 25 5.70 7.46 3.84
N TYR A 26 6.77 8.07 3.30
CA TYR A 26 7.66 7.39 2.37
C TYR A 26 8.44 6.24 3.02
N MET A 27 8.82 6.36 4.29
CA MET A 27 9.44 5.26 5.03
C MET A 27 8.48 4.10 5.24
N ALA A 28 7.21 4.37 5.57
CA ALA A 28 6.19 3.34 5.64
C ALA A 28 5.96 2.65 4.29
N GLN A 29 5.94 3.41 3.19
CA GLN A 29 5.84 2.84 1.84
C GLN A 29 7.05 1.98 1.47
N ALA A 30 8.27 2.46 1.74
CA ALA A 30 9.49 1.71 1.50
C ALA A 30 9.53 0.43 2.36
N GLY A 31 9.12 0.53 3.63
CA GLY A 31 8.99 -0.62 4.53
C GLY A 31 7.94 -1.61 4.04
N TRP A 32 6.82 -1.13 3.51
CA TRP A 32 5.79 -1.99 2.91
C TRP A 32 6.30 -2.75 1.69
N LEU A 33 7.02 -2.08 0.78
CA LEU A 33 7.65 -2.72 -0.38
C LEU A 33 8.74 -3.71 0.03
N GLY A 34 9.58 -3.32 0.99
CA GLY A 34 10.62 -4.18 1.55
C GLY A 34 10.04 -5.42 2.24
N LEU A 35 8.92 -5.27 2.96
CA LEU A 35 8.19 -6.38 3.57
C LEU A 35 7.72 -7.39 2.51
N GLY A 36 7.13 -6.91 1.42
CA GLY A 36 6.71 -7.78 0.31
C GLY A 36 7.87 -8.55 -0.30
N LEU A 37 8.99 -7.87 -0.56
CA LEU A 37 10.19 -8.50 -1.10
C LEU A 37 10.79 -9.55 -0.14
N TYR A 38 10.86 -9.21 1.15
CA TYR A 38 11.33 -10.13 2.20
C TYR A 38 10.46 -11.38 2.28
N LEU A 39 9.13 -11.21 2.25
CA LEU A 39 8.19 -12.32 2.25
C LEU A 39 8.29 -13.16 0.97
N TYR A 40 8.46 -12.53 -0.20
CA TYR A 40 8.59 -13.24 -1.48
C TYR A 40 9.84 -14.13 -1.53
N PHE A 41 11.00 -13.62 -1.08
CA PHE A 41 12.22 -14.42 -1.02
C PHE A 41 12.19 -15.50 0.08
N GLY A 42 11.40 -15.28 1.13
CA GLY A 42 11.29 -16.21 2.26
C GLY A 42 10.14 -17.21 2.16
N ALA A 43 9.27 -17.09 1.17
CA ALA A 43 8.10 -17.95 0.96
C ALA A 43 8.46 -19.17 0.13
N PHE A 44 7.89 -20.32 0.51
CA PHE A 44 8.05 -21.54 -0.26
C PHE A 44 6.97 -21.64 -1.34
N TRP A 45 7.40 -21.63 -2.61
CA TRP A 45 6.50 -21.88 -3.74
C TRP A 45 6.52 -23.37 -4.08
N PRO A 46 5.35 -24.05 -4.12
CA PRO A 46 5.29 -25.45 -4.50
C PRO A 46 5.73 -25.62 -5.97
N SER A 47 6.40 -26.73 -6.28
CA SER A 47 6.89 -27.04 -7.64
C SER A 47 5.79 -27.13 -8.70
N THR A 48 4.53 -27.30 -8.27
CA THR A 48 3.33 -27.28 -9.12
C THR A 48 2.87 -25.88 -9.50
N CYS A 49 3.35 -24.84 -8.81
CA CYS A 49 2.95 -23.44 -9.01
C CYS A 49 4.15 -22.50 -8.72
N THR A 50 5.19 -22.61 -9.54
CA THR A 50 6.34 -21.69 -9.54
C THR A 50 6.07 -20.55 -10.52
N PRO A 51 5.87 -19.31 -10.04
CA PRO A 51 5.49 -18.21 -10.92
C PRO A 51 6.72 -17.72 -11.71
N GLU A 52 6.61 -17.70 -13.04
CA GLU A 52 7.61 -17.06 -13.92
C GLU A 52 7.27 -15.57 -14.15
N ASN A 53 5.98 -15.23 -14.06
CA ASN A 53 5.46 -13.90 -14.35
C ASN A 53 4.60 -13.35 -13.22
N VAL A 54 4.48 -12.02 -13.13
CA VAL A 54 3.70 -11.34 -12.07
C VAL A 54 2.23 -11.77 -12.06
N LEU A 55 1.66 -12.08 -13.23
CA LEU A 55 0.28 -12.58 -13.37
C LEU A 55 0.12 -13.97 -12.75
N GLU A 56 1.10 -14.85 -12.94
CA GLU A 56 1.13 -16.17 -12.34
C GLU A 56 1.35 -16.10 -10.82
N VAL A 57 2.08 -15.09 -10.32
CA VAL A 57 2.20 -14.85 -8.86
C VAL A 57 0.81 -14.68 -8.25
N TYR A 58 -0.09 -13.91 -8.89
CA TYR A 58 -1.45 -13.74 -8.40
C TYR A 58 -2.29 -15.02 -8.57
N GLY A 59 -2.17 -15.74 -9.68
CA GLY A 59 -2.87 -17.01 -9.90
C GLY A 59 -2.48 -18.10 -8.89
N CYS A 60 -1.18 -18.25 -8.65
CA CYS A 60 -0.63 -19.17 -7.67
C CYS A 60 -0.75 -18.65 -6.23
N SER A 61 -1.08 -17.37 -6.03
CA SER A 61 -1.17 -16.76 -4.69
C SER A 61 -2.12 -17.51 -3.75
N MET A 62 -3.23 -18.02 -4.28
CA MET A 62 -4.24 -18.71 -3.47
C MET A 62 -3.78 -20.05 -2.91
N MET A 63 -2.75 -20.66 -3.50
CA MET A 63 -2.20 -21.95 -3.04
C MET A 63 -1.05 -21.79 -2.04
N LEU A 64 -0.47 -20.59 -1.89
CA LEU A 64 0.58 -20.32 -0.89
C LEU A 64 0.24 -20.77 0.54
N PRO A 65 -0.96 -20.51 1.10
CA PRO A 65 -1.26 -20.89 2.47
C PRO A 65 -1.39 -22.41 2.68
N GLU A 66 -1.42 -23.25 1.64
CA GLU A 66 -1.46 -24.72 1.80
C GLU A 66 -0.22 -25.27 2.50
N SER A 67 0.92 -24.59 2.37
CA SER A 67 2.17 -24.96 3.07
C SER A 67 2.08 -24.80 4.61
N GLY A 68 1.08 -24.08 5.12
CA GLY A 68 0.85 -23.86 6.54
C GLY A 68 1.83 -22.88 7.21
N GLY A 69 2.73 -22.24 6.46
CA GLY A 69 3.68 -21.29 7.00
C GLY A 69 3.11 -19.86 7.12
N TRP A 70 3.55 -19.15 8.16
CA TRP A 70 3.11 -17.77 8.43
C TRP A 70 3.59 -16.78 7.36
N ARG A 71 4.72 -17.08 6.70
CA ARG A 71 5.31 -16.20 5.67
C ARG A 71 4.46 -16.22 4.41
N GLU A 72 3.95 -17.38 4.04
CA GLU A 72 3.13 -17.63 2.88
C GLU A 72 1.74 -16.99 3.04
N ALA A 73 1.12 -17.14 4.21
CA ALA A 73 -0.11 -16.43 4.55
C ALA A 73 0.07 -14.89 4.57
N SER A 74 1.22 -14.42 5.07
CA SER A 74 1.56 -12.99 5.06
C SER A 74 1.79 -12.47 3.64
N LEU A 75 2.45 -13.26 2.78
CA LEU A 75 2.70 -12.89 1.39
C LEU A 75 1.41 -12.81 0.58
N LEU A 76 0.49 -13.77 0.77
CA LEU A 76 -0.86 -13.70 0.23
C LEU A 76 -1.53 -12.39 0.64
N THR A 77 -1.55 -12.09 1.94
CA THR A 77 -2.17 -10.88 2.46
C THR A 77 -1.55 -9.62 1.84
N TRP A 78 -0.22 -9.58 1.71
CA TRP A 78 0.50 -8.47 1.10
C TRP A 78 0.16 -8.30 -0.39
N LEU A 79 0.12 -9.40 -1.16
CA LEU A 79 -0.24 -9.42 -2.58
C LEU A 79 -1.65 -8.89 -2.81
N TRP A 80 -2.61 -9.24 -1.95
CA TRP A 80 -3.99 -8.80 -2.11
C TRP A 80 -4.28 -7.42 -1.49
N ALA A 81 -3.50 -7.00 -0.49
CA ALA A 81 -3.63 -5.67 0.11
C ALA A 81 -3.02 -4.57 -0.79
N THR A 82 -1.89 -4.84 -1.45
CA THR A 82 -1.20 -3.87 -2.33
C THR A 82 -2.09 -3.24 -3.41
N PRO A 83 -2.84 -3.99 -4.25
CA PRO A 83 -3.68 -3.38 -5.28
C PRO A 83 -4.78 -2.52 -4.67
N ILE A 84 -5.38 -2.95 -3.55
CA ILE A 84 -6.42 -2.19 -2.84
C ILE A 84 -5.86 -0.84 -2.35
N LEU A 85 -4.68 -0.85 -1.73
CA LEU A 85 -4.04 0.37 -1.25
C LEU A 85 -3.70 1.32 -2.41
N ILE A 86 -3.24 0.78 -3.54
CA ILE A 86 -2.97 1.57 -4.76
C ILE A 86 -4.27 2.19 -5.29
N LEU A 87 -5.34 1.39 -5.41
CA LEU A 87 -6.67 1.86 -5.83
C LEU A 87 -7.21 2.97 -4.91
N LEU A 88 -7.02 2.85 -3.60
CA LEU A 88 -7.43 3.87 -2.62
C LEU A 88 -6.58 5.15 -2.70
N GLU A 89 -5.28 5.05 -2.98
CA GLU A 89 -4.44 6.22 -3.23
C GLU A 89 -4.87 6.92 -4.52
N ILE A 90 -5.17 6.15 -5.57
CA ILE A 90 -5.65 6.67 -6.85
C ILE A 90 -6.99 7.39 -6.65
N SER A 91 -7.97 6.75 -6.00
CA SER A 91 -9.29 7.36 -5.76
C SER A 91 -9.19 8.65 -4.94
N ARG A 92 -8.33 8.68 -3.92
CA ARG A 92 -8.05 9.88 -3.13
C ARG A 92 -7.44 11.00 -3.97
N ARG A 93 -6.58 10.70 -4.93
CA ARG A 93 -6.00 11.70 -5.83
C ARG A 93 -7.02 12.26 -6.81
N PHE A 94 -7.88 11.41 -7.37
CA PHE A 94 -8.96 11.85 -8.26
C PHE A 94 -10.01 12.70 -7.54
N SER A 95 -10.46 12.29 -6.35
CA SER A 95 -11.41 13.06 -5.54
C SER A 95 -10.91 14.46 -5.14
N LYS A 96 -9.59 14.69 -5.17
CA LYS A 96 -8.98 15.99 -4.87
C LYS A 96 -8.85 16.89 -6.10
N GLY A 97 -9.08 16.36 -7.30
CA GLY A 97 -9.00 17.10 -8.56
C GLY A 97 -10.34 17.67 -9.06
N ASP A 98 -11.46 17.31 -8.44
CA ASP A 98 -12.82 17.74 -8.81
C ASP A 98 -13.30 19.02 -8.07
N ASP A 99 -12.41 19.71 -7.34
CA ASP A 99 -12.60 21.04 -6.73
C ASP A 99 -11.68 22.09 -7.38
#